data_AF-A0A847S5B1-F1
#
_entry.id   AF-A0A847S5B1-F1
#
_cell.length_a   1.000
_cell.length_b   1.000
_cell.length_c   1.000
_cell.angle_alpha   90.00
_cell.angle_beta   90.00
_cell.angle_gamma   90.00
#
_symmetry.space_group_name_H-M   'P 1'
#
loop_
_entity.id
_entity.type
_entity.pdbx_description
1 polymer ?
#
loop_
_entity_poly.entity_id
_entity_poly.type
_entity_poly.pdbx_seq_one_letter_code
_entity_poly.pdbx_strand_id
1 'polypeptide(L)'
;MPMRKHRAGLMMLFVVPMLHAAPLSPVLRALSVPADTTQTNVAWQDAEKLPQTVWKWSRQQISDHGYTLQGKIMLPLAKGSVPAWIELKGARLYVAVAELQLDARRAQGMAMLQGEPVQALRTSCDEDSATYQFRFFKVADKGRKPMYVSFEYSQGAAGEGSEVWRLGPDAESVLGERCKVQG
;
A
#
# COMPACT_ATOMS: atom_id res chain seq x y z
N MET A 1 70.84 4.02 -2.73
CA MET A 1 69.75 3.38 -3.50
C MET A 1 68.42 3.68 -2.80
N PRO A 2 67.52 4.49 -3.37
CA PRO A 2 66.20 4.72 -2.77
C PRO A 2 65.15 3.76 -3.36
N MET A 3 64.46 3.01 -2.50
CA MET A 3 63.36 2.13 -2.87
C MET A 3 62.10 2.96 -3.23
N ARG A 4 61.58 2.75 -4.44
CA ARG A 4 60.27 3.27 -4.88
C ARG A 4 59.14 2.56 -4.13
N LYS A 5 58.34 3.31 -3.39
CA LYS A 5 57.07 2.84 -2.78
C LYS A 5 55.95 2.95 -3.82
N HIS A 6 55.43 1.81 -4.28
CA HIS A 6 54.20 1.76 -5.06
C HIS A 6 52.99 1.92 -4.13
N ARG A 7 52.24 3.01 -4.29
CA ARG A 7 50.95 3.19 -3.63
C ARG A 7 49.89 2.43 -4.44
N ALA A 8 49.45 1.29 -3.91
CA ALA A 8 48.27 0.60 -4.41
C ALA A 8 47.04 1.47 -4.12
N GLY A 9 46.42 2.00 -5.17
CA GLY A 9 45.14 2.70 -5.09
C GLY A 9 44.03 1.70 -4.85
N LEU A 10 43.52 1.66 -3.61
CA LEU A 10 42.34 0.89 -3.24
C LEU A 10 41.11 1.56 -3.85
N MET A 11 40.64 1.01 -4.98
CA MET A 11 39.39 1.40 -5.62
C MET A 11 38.23 0.86 -4.77
N MET A 12 37.62 1.69 -3.94
CA MET A 12 36.37 1.34 -3.25
C MET A 12 35.24 1.29 -4.27
N LEU A 13 34.81 0.08 -4.63
CA LEU A 13 33.51 -0.14 -5.27
C LEU A 13 32.42 0.21 -4.25
N PHE A 14 31.75 1.35 -4.47
CA PHE A 14 30.48 1.65 -3.83
C PHE A 14 29.42 0.69 -4.38
N VAL A 15 29.22 -0.43 -3.69
CA VAL A 15 28.02 -1.25 -3.84
C VAL A 15 26.88 -0.44 -3.23
N VAL A 16 26.17 0.34 -4.04
CA VAL A 16 24.92 0.97 -3.61
C VAL A 16 23.92 -0.18 -3.48
N PRO A 17 23.44 -0.52 -2.27
CA PRO A 17 22.35 -1.48 -2.15
C PRO A 17 21.16 -0.86 -2.87
N MET A 18 20.65 -1.55 -3.90
CA MET A 18 19.35 -1.22 -4.48
C MET A 18 18.32 -1.46 -3.37
N LEU A 19 17.96 -0.38 -2.67
CA LEU A 19 16.91 -0.37 -1.68
C LEU A 19 15.61 -0.65 -2.45
N HIS A 20 15.18 -1.91 -2.44
CA HIS A 20 13.91 -2.29 -3.05
C HIS A 20 12.82 -1.64 -2.20
N ALA A 21 12.17 -0.61 -2.75
CA ALA A 21 11.03 0.01 -2.10
C ALA A 21 9.93 -1.02 -1.87
N ALA A 22 9.16 -0.86 -0.79
CA ALA A 22 8.06 -1.76 -0.47
C ALA A 22 7.10 -1.92 -1.66
N PRO A 23 6.50 -3.10 -1.85
CA PRO A 23 5.53 -3.31 -2.93
C PRO A 23 4.38 -2.29 -2.93
N LEU A 24 3.90 -1.86 -1.74
CA LEU A 24 2.87 -0.84 -1.63
C LEU A 24 3.38 0.60 -1.72
N SER A 25 4.69 0.86 -1.69
CA SER A 25 5.24 2.22 -1.70
C SER A 25 4.71 3.09 -2.84
N PRO A 26 4.57 2.61 -4.10
CA PRO A 26 4.03 3.45 -5.19
C PRO A 26 2.58 3.86 -4.94
N VAL A 27 1.78 2.96 -4.35
CA VAL A 27 0.37 3.19 -4.05
C VAL A 27 0.22 4.15 -2.87
N LEU A 28 0.95 3.86 -1.79
CA LEU A 28 1.03 4.74 -0.62
C LEU A 28 1.40 6.15 -1.04
N ARG A 29 2.42 6.28 -1.90
CA ARG A 29 2.90 7.58 -2.32
C ARG A 29 1.97 8.34 -3.24
N ALA A 30 1.22 7.66 -4.11
CA ALA A 30 0.27 8.33 -4.98
C ALA A 30 -1.00 8.78 -4.25
N LEU A 31 -1.40 8.05 -3.20
CA LEU A 31 -2.61 8.33 -2.43
C LEU A 31 -2.38 9.17 -1.19
N SER A 32 -1.12 9.35 -0.76
CA SER A 32 -0.79 10.24 0.35
C SER A 32 -0.82 11.70 -0.08
N VAL A 33 -1.26 12.55 0.85
CA VAL A 33 -1.36 13.99 0.65
C VAL A 33 -0.16 14.70 1.27
N PRO A 34 0.45 15.72 0.64
CA PRO A 34 1.49 16.54 1.26
C PRO A 34 1.01 17.20 2.57
N ALA A 35 1.89 17.26 3.58
CA ALA A 35 1.53 17.73 4.91
C ALA A 35 1.12 19.21 4.96
N ASP A 36 1.62 20.02 4.04
CA ASP A 36 1.40 21.47 3.91
C ASP A 36 0.12 21.84 3.15
N THR A 37 -0.59 20.86 2.57
CA THR A 37 -1.84 21.11 1.85
C THR A 37 -3.04 21.12 2.79
N THR A 38 -4.04 21.94 2.45
CA THR A 38 -5.31 22.02 3.20
C THR A 38 -6.22 20.81 2.94
N GLN A 39 -6.07 20.14 1.80
CA GLN A 39 -6.84 18.96 1.43
C GLN A 39 -6.47 17.76 2.30
N THR A 40 -7.42 16.88 2.61
CA THR A 40 -7.19 15.67 3.42
C THR A 40 -7.12 14.40 2.58
N ASN A 41 -7.42 14.50 1.29
CA ASN A 41 -7.61 13.38 0.38
C ASN A 41 -7.05 13.69 -1.01
N VAL A 42 -6.87 12.65 -1.81
CA VAL A 42 -6.45 12.73 -3.22
C VAL A 42 -7.69 12.63 -4.13
N ALA A 43 -7.71 13.37 -5.24
CA ALA A 43 -8.80 13.28 -6.22
C ALA A 43 -8.57 12.10 -7.19
N TRP A 44 -9.61 11.67 -7.90
CA TRP A 44 -9.48 10.54 -8.83
C TRP A 44 -8.50 10.80 -9.96
N GLN A 45 -8.46 12.03 -10.47
CA GLN A 45 -7.52 12.43 -11.52
C GLN A 45 -6.05 12.31 -11.09
N ASP A 46 -5.79 12.41 -9.79
CA ASP A 46 -4.44 12.21 -9.24
C ASP A 46 -4.15 10.73 -9.03
N ALA A 47 -5.15 9.95 -8.61
CA ALA A 47 -5.01 8.50 -8.48
C ALA A 47 -4.86 7.80 -9.83
N GLU A 48 -5.44 8.35 -10.92
CA GLU A 48 -5.22 7.87 -12.30
C GLU A 48 -3.74 7.89 -12.71
N LYS A 49 -2.90 8.71 -12.04
CA LYS A 49 -1.45 8.81 -12.27
C LYS A 49 -0.66 7.68 -11.59
N LEU A 50 -1.33 6.75 -10.90
CA LEU A 50 -0.70 5.56 -10.35
C LEU A 50 0.07 4.81 -11.45
N PRO A 51 1.40 4.65 -11.32
CA PRO A 51 2.20 4.02 -12.35
C PRO A 51 1.77 2.56 -12.55
N GLN A 52 1.90 2.07 -13.78
CA GLN A 52 1.63 0.66 -14.14
C GLN A 52 0.21 0.19 -13.80
N THR A 53 -0.76 1.11 -13.80
CA THR A 53 -2.17 0.80 -13.55
C THR A 53 -2.99 0.95 -14.81
N VAL A 54 -3.80 -0.07 -15.13
CA VAL A 54 -4.78 -0.03 -16.22
C VAL A 54 -6.16 0.16 -15.60
N TRP A 55 -6.74 1.34 -15.83
CA TRP A 55 -8.01 1.75 -15.24
C TRP A 55 -9.21 1.38 -16.09
N LYS A 56 -10.31 1.04 -15.42
CA LYS A 56 -11.64 0.87 -16.00
C LYS A 56 -12.67 1.52 -15.10
N TRP A 57 -13.37 2.50 -15.65
CA TRP A 57 -14.53 3.10 -15.01
C TRP A 57 -15.65 2.07 -14.88
N SER A 58 -16.08 1.77 -13.64
CA SER A 58 -17.32 1.04 -13.43
C SER A 58 -18.47 2.02 -13.69
N ARG A 59 -19.41 1.67 -14.58
CA ARG A 59 -20.62 2.48 -14.83
C ARG A 59 -21.75 2.15 -13.83
N GLN A 60 -21.50 1.33 -12.82
CA GLN A 60 -22.55 0.80 -11.95
C GLN A 60 -22.88 1.79 -10.82
N GLN A 61 -24.17 2.17 -10.83
CA GLN A 61 -24.93 2.93 -9.82
C GLN A 61 -24.75 4.45 -9.78
N ILE A 62 -25.29 5.09 -10.82
CA ILE A 62 -25.58 6.53 -10.90
C ILE A 62 -26.63 6.98 -9.84
N SER A 63 -27.25 6.07 -9.08
CA SER A 63 -28.35 6.39 -8.14
C SER A 63 -27.93 6.70 -6.71
N ASP A 64 -26.76 6.26 -6.23
CA ASP A 64 -26.43 6.31 -4.80
C ASP A 64 -25.01 6.83 -4.55
N HIS A 65 -24.73 8.09 -4.91
CA HIS A 65 -23.60 8.92 -4.44
C HIS A 65 -22.15 8.36 -4.47
N GLY A 66 -21.92 7.13 -4.91
CA GLY A 66 -20.64 6.44 -4.86
C GLY A 66 -20.23 6.07 -6.26
N TYR A 67 -19.13 6.67 -6.72
CA TYR A 67 -18.48 6.18 -7.91
C TYR A 67 -17.35 5.23 -7.45
N THR A 68 -17.13 4.15 -8.18
CA THR A 68 -15.94 3.29 -7.99
C THR A 68 -15.06 3.32 -9.23
N LEU A 69 -13.74 3.49 -9.02
CA LEU A 69 -12.74 3.37 -10.08
C LEU A 69 -11.97 2.07 -9.87
N GLN A 70 -12.11 1.13 -10.80
CA GLN A 70 -11.47 -0.18 -10.71
C GLN A 70 -10.30 -0.27 -11.68
N GLY A 71 -9.27 -1.03 -11.34
CA GLY A 71 -8.11 -1.20 -12.18
C GLY A 71 -7.30 -2.44 -11.83
N LYS A 72 -6.26 -2.68 -12.64
CA LYS A 72 -5.22 -3.67 -12.35
C LYS A 72 -3.89 -2.94 -12.25
N ILE A 73 -3.15 -3.19 -11.18
CA ILE A 73 -1.82 -2.63 -10.95
C ILE A 73 -0.79 -3.77 -10.86
N MET A 74 0.40 -3.54 -11.39
CA MET A 74 1.56 -4.43 -11.19
C MET A 74 2.34 -3.96 -9.97
N LEU A 75 2.35 -4.76 -8.90
CA LEU A 75 3.11 -4.46 -7.69
C LEU A 75 4.53 -5.04 -7.81
N PRO A 76 5.58 -4.24 -7.58
CA PRO A 76 6.95 -4.73 -7.63
C PRO A 76 7.26 -5.59 -6.41
N LEU A 77 7.84 -6.77 -6.62
CA LEU A 77 8.35 -7.65 -5.58
C LEU A 77 9.86 -7.87 -5.77
N ALA A 78 10.52 -8.44 -4.76
CA ALA A 78 11.93 -8.80 -4.83
C ALA A 78 12.26 -9.74 -6.01
N LYS A 79 11.29 -10.54 -6.48
CA LYS A 79 11.43 -11.47 -7.61
C LYS A 79 10.31 -11.27 -8.65
N GLY A 80 10.30 -10.10 -9.29
CA GLY A 80 9.39 -9.78 -10.39
C GLY A 80 8.24 -8.88 -9.96
N SER A 81 7.06 -9.08 -10.55
CA SER A 81 5.87 -8.28 -10.22
C SER A 81 4.64 -9.17 -10.17
N VAL A 82 3.71 -8.84 -9.26
CA VAL A 82 2.42 -9.52 -9.15
C VAL A 82 1.30 -8.57 -9.55
N PRO A 83 0.34 -9.01 -10.37
CA PRO A 83 -0.85 -8.21 -10.61
C PRO A 83 -1.72 -8.23 -9.35
N ALA A 84 -2.19 -7.06 -8.96
CA ALA A 84 -3.24 -6.88 -7.97
C ALA A 84 -4.44 -6.17 -8.62
N TRP A 85 -5.63 -6.52 -8.18
CA TRP A 85 -6.81 -5.70 -8.44
C TRP A 85 -6.78 -4.51 -7.50
N ILE A 86 -7.14 -3.33 -8.01
CA ILE A 86 -7.27 -2.11 -7.21
C ILE A 86 -8.64 -1.48 -7.45
N GLU A 87 -9.31 -1.08 -6.38
CA GLU A 87 -10.56 -0.35 -6.41
C GLU A 87 -10.44 0.92 -5.56
N LEU A 88 -10.78 2.07 -6.14
CA LEU A 88 -10.90 3.33 -5.42
C LEU A 88 -12.37 3.62 -5.17
N LYS A 89 -12.70 3.84 -3.90
CA LYS A 89 -14.05 4.17 -3.41
C LYS A 89 -14.07 5.63 -2.95
N GLY A 90 -15.12 6.36 -3.30
CA GLY A 90 -15.31 7.75 -2.90
C GLY A 90 -16.17 8.53 -3.91
N ALA A 91 -15.89 9.84 -4.03
CA ALA A 91 -16.45 10.67 -5.08
C ALA A 91 -15.36 11.17 -6.03
N ARG A 92 -15.74 11.77 -7.16
CA ARG A 92 -14.79 12.23 -8.19
C ARG A 92 -13.67 13.12 -7.66
N LEU A 93 -13.96 13.95 -6.65
CA LEU A 93 -13.02 14.89 -6.05
C LEU A 93 -12.30 14.32 -4.81
N TYR A 94 -12.64 13.11 -4.36
CA TYR A 94 -12.00 12.48 -3.21
C TYR A 94 -11.99 10.94 -3.26
N VAL A 95 -10.82 10.35 -3.07
CA VAL A 95 -10.67 8.94 -2.70
C VAL A 95 -10.84 8.82 -1.18
N ALA A 96 -11.85 8.09 -0.73
CA ALA A 96 -12.01 7.74 0.69
C ALA A 96 -11.13 6.54 1.03
N VAL A 97 -11.18 5.50 0.18
CA VAL A 97 -10.45 4.24 0.39
C VAL A 97 -9.95 3.72 -0.95
N ALA A 98 -8.71 3.24 -0.97
CA ALA A 98 -8.21 2.35 -1.99
C ALA A 98 -8.13 0.92 -1.44
N GLU A 99 -8.71 -0.04 -2.15
CA GLU A 99 -8.69 -1.45 -1.81
C GLU A 99 -7.86 -2.20 -2.86
N LEU A 100 -6.81 -2.88 -2.41
CA LEU A 100 -5.98 -3.75 -3.25
C LEU A 100 -6.21 -5.20 -2.87
N GLN A 101 -6.47 -6.03 -3.87
CA GLN A 101 -6.72 -7.45 -3.68
C GLN A 101 -5.72 -8.30 -4.47
N LEU A 102 -5.07 -9.23 -3.76
CA LEU A 102 -4.22 -10.27 -4.30
C LEU A 102 -4.86 -11.64 -4.05
N ASP A 103 -4.65 -12.56 -4.98
CA ASP A 103 -4.95 -13.98 -4.79
C ASP A 103 -4.09 -14.54 -3.65
N ALA A 104 -4.66 -15.35 -2.75
CA ALA A 104 -3.93 -15.92 -1.61
C ALA A 104 -2.66 -16.70 -2.00
N ARG A 105 -2.62 -17.30 -3.20
CA ARG A 105 -1.41 -17.99 -3.72
C ARG A 105 -0.27 -17.03 -4.04
N ARG A 106 -0.57 -15.74 -4.15
CA ARG A 106 0.36 -14.64 -4.40
C ARG A 106 0.45 -13.69 -3.20
N ALA A 107 -0.15 -14.06 -2.08
CA ALA A 107 -0.08 -13.31 -0.84
C ALA A 107 1.37 -13.00 -0.49
N GLN A 108 1.61 -11.76 -0.09
CA GLN A 108 2.92 -11.26 0.33
C GLN A 108 2.93 -10.94 1.82
N GLY A 109 1.74 -10.82 2.44
CA GLY A 109 1.56 -10.42 3.83
C GLY A 109 2.32 -9.14 4.14
N MET A 110 2.91 -9.08 5.32
CA MET A 110 3.60 -7.88 5.80
C MET A 110 4.79 -7.43 4.95
N ALA A 111 5.30 -8.26 4.03
CA ALA A 111 6.34 -7.83 3.08
C ALA A 111 5.87 -6.66 2.18
N MET A 112 4.56 -6.49 2.01
CA MET A 112 3.94 -5.39 1.26
C MET A 112 4.29 -4.00 1.82
N LEU A 113 4.57 -3.89 3.12
CA LEU A 113 4.93 -2.66 3.82
C LEU A 113 6.41 -2.62 4.22
N GLN A 114 7.24 -3.53 3.71
CA GLN A 114 8.64 -3.62 4.12
C GLN A 114 9.42 -2.34 3.80
N GLY A 115 9.93 -1.66 4.83
CA GLY A 115 10.68 -0.42 4.70
C GLY A 115 9.84 0.86 4.79
N GLU A 116 8.51 0.73 4.89
CA GLU A 116 7.64 1.86 5.19
C GLU A 116 7.68 2.23 6.69
N PRO A 117 7.53 3.51 7.05
CA PRO A 117 7.46 3.97 8.43
C PRO A 117 6.09 3.62 9.04
N VAL A 118 5.95 2.36 9.45
CA VAL A 118 4.70 1.77 9.96
C VAL A 118 4.63 1.80 11.48
N GLN A 119 3.48 2.21 12.00
CA GLN A 119 3.07 2.04 13.39
C GLN A 119 1.86 1.10 13.41
N ALA A 120 2.02 -0.08 14.01
CA ALA A 120 0.88 -0.98 14.25
C ALA A 120 -0.07 -0.36 15.30
N LEU A 121 -1.36 -0.42 15.03
CA LEU A 121 -2.41 0.06 15.92
C LEU A 121 -3.30 -1.13 16.28
N ARG A 122 -3.55 -1.32 17.57
CA ARG A 122 -4.46 -2.39 18.01
C ARG A 122 -5.90 -2.04 17.69
N THR A 123 -6.68 -3.04 17.32
CA THR A 123 -8.11 -2.89 17.06
C THR A 123 -8.94 -3.97 17.75
N SER A 124 -10.23 -3.71 17.88
CA SER A 124 -11.21 -4.72 18.35
C SER A 124 -11.38 -5.92 17.41
N CYS A 125 -10.80 -5.88 16.21
CA CYS A 125 -10.91 -6.91 15.18
C CYS A 125 -9.59 -7.63 14.91
N ASP A 126 -8.53 -7.31 15.65
CA ASP A 126 -7.23 -7.94 15.44
C ASP A 126 -7.35 -9.46 15.62
N GLU A 127 -6.98 -10.20 14.58
CA GLU A 127 -7.02 -11.65 14.54
C GLU A 127 -5.74 -12.17 13.90
N ASP A 128 -5.23 -13.31 14.36
CA ASP A 128 -3.97 -13.89 13.88
C ASP A 128 -4.00 -15.41 13.88
N SER A 129 -5.01 -15.95 13.23
CA SER A 129 -5.12 -17.37 13.00
C SER A 129 -4.39 -17.77 11.72
N ALA A 130 -4.13 -19.07 11.56
CA ALA A 130 -3.50 -19.60 10.35
C ALA A 130 -4.32 -19.35 9.07
N THR A 131 -5.65 -19.25 9.20
CA THR A 131 -6.58 -19.14 8.07
C THR A 131 -7.17 -17.74 7.91
N TYR A 132 -7.00 -16.87 8.90
CA TYR A 132 -7.50 -15.50 8.90
C TYR A 132 -6.62 -14.59 9.73
N GLN A 133 -6.20 -13.47 9.14
CA GLN A 133 -5.45 -12.44 9.83
C GLN A 133 -6.07 -11.08 9.55
N PHE A 134 -6.16 -10.25 10.59
CA PHE A 134 -6.51 -8.85 10.49
C PHE A 134 -5.51 -8.01 11.27
N ARG A 135 -5.00 -6.96 10.62
CA ARG A 135 -4.04 -6.02 11.21
C ARG A 135 -4.32 -4.61 10.73
N PHE A 136 -4.01 -3.64 11.57
CA PHE A 136 -4.18 -2.23 11.25
C PHE A 136 -2.92 -1.42 11.56
N PHE A 137 -2.62 -0.48 10.67
CA PHE A 137 -1.38 0.29 10.68
C PHE A 137 -1.64 1.75 10.37
N LYS A 138 -0.76 2.60 10.89
CA LYS A 138 -0.56 3.98 10.44
C LYS A 138 0.79 4.08 9.75
N VAL A 139 0.82 4.55 8.52
CA VAL A 139 2.03 4.84 7.76
C VAL A 139 2.29 6.34 7.82
N ALA A 140 3.43 6.74 8.36
CA ALA A 140 3.78 8.15 8.58
C ALA A 140 5.08 8.51 7.85
N ASP A 141 4.96 8.89 6.58
CA ASP A 141 6.08 9.37 5.77
C ASP A 141 6.35 10.87 6.02
N LYS A 142 7.63 11.26 5.99
CA LYS A 142 8.03 12.64 6.30
C LYS A 142 7.53 13.59 5.22
N GLY A 143 6.88 14.69 5.63
CA GLY A 143 6.35 15.70 4.72
C GLY A 143 4.99 15.34 4.10
N ARG A 144 4.35 14.27 4.59
CA ARG A 144 3.04 13.81 4.14
C ARG A 144 2.10 13.61 5.31
N LYS A 145 0.79 13.70 5.04
CA LYS A 145 -0.25 13.31 5.99
C LYS A 145 -0.18 11.79 6.19
N PRO A 146 -0.40 11.30 7.41
CA PRO A 146 -0.40 9.86 7.66
C PRO A 146 -1.49 9.19 6.84
N MET A 147 -1.24 7.96 6.44
CA MET A 147 -2.27 7.09 5.89
C MET A 147 -2.51 5.91 6.81
N TYR A 148 -3.74 5.47 6.85
CA TYR A 148 -4.16 4.29 7.60
C TYR A 148 -4.27 3.12 6.64
N VAL A 149 -3.83 1.95 7.09
CA VAL A 149 -3.77 0.75 6.27
C VAL A 149 -4.31 -0.43 7.07
N SER A 150 -5.33 -1.11 6.56
CA SER A 150 -5.71 -2.43 7.07
C SER A 150 -5.17 -3.52 6.16
N PHE A 151 -4.74 -4.62 6.76
CA PHE A 151 -4.41 -5.87 6.12
C PHE A 151 -5.42 -6.92 6.56
N GLU A 152 -5.99 -7.62 5.59
CA GLU A 152 -6.85 -8.76 5.81
C GLU A 152 -6.38 -9.92 4.93
N TYR A 153 -6.06 -11.04 5.55
CA TYR A 153 -5.76 -12.29 4.84
C TYR A 153 -6.81 -13.32 5.19
N SER A 154 -7.29 -14.05 4.19
CA SER A 154 -8.16 -15.20 4.39
C SER A 154 -7.72 -16.36 3.50
N GLN A 155 -7.76 -17.56 4.06
CA GLN A 155 -7.55 -18.82 3.36
C GLN A 155 -8.79 -19.71 3.55
N GLY A 156 -9.52 -19.91 2.46
CA GLY A 156 -10.63 -20.85 2.33
C GLY A 156 -10.17 -22.28 2.03
N ALA A 157 -11.14 -23.18 1.98
CA ALA A 157 -10.92 -24.58 1.62
C ALA A 157 -10.32 -24.69 0.19
N ALA A 158 -9.51 -25.73 -0.05
CA ALA A 158 -8.79 -25.95 -1.31
C ALA A 158 -7.75 -24.86 -1.70
N GLY A 159 -7.37 -23.98 -0.77
CA GLY A 159 -6.38 -22.93 -1.01
C GLY A 159 -6.92 -21.77 -1.86
N GLU A 160 -8.24 -21.63 -1.94
CA GLU A 160 -8.91 -20.41 -2.38
C GLU A 160 -8.80 -19.36 -1.26
N GLY A 161 -8.71 -18.07 -1.59
CA GLY A 161 -8.56 -17.03 -0.57
C GLY A 161 -8.05 -15.73 -1.16
N SER A 162 -7.92 -14.71 -0.31
CA SER A 162 -7.38 -13.42 -0.74
C SER A 162 -6.62 -12.70 0.35
N GLU A 163 -5.66 -11.91 -0.11
CA GLU A 163 -5.02 -10.85 0.66
C GLU A 163 -5.61 -9.51 0.21
N VAL A 164 -6.15 -8.75 1.16
CA VAL A 164 -6.79 -7.46 0.92
C VAL A 164 -6.08 -6.38 1.73
N TRP A 165 -5.70 -5.30 1.06
CA TRP A 165 -5.14 -4.10 1.68
C TRP A 165 -6.11 -2.95 1.46
N ARG A 166 -6.52 -2.27 2.53
CA ARG A 166 -7.32 -1.04 2.42
C ARG A 166 -6.49 0.11 2.92
N LEU A 167 -6.47 1.21 2.17
CA LEU A 167 -5.67 2.39 2.44
C LEU A 167 -6.54 3.63 2.39
N GLY A 168 -6.40 4.53 3.36
CA GLY A 168 -7.20 5.74 3.45
C GLY A 168 -6.57 6.83 4.30
N PRO A 169 -7.08 8.07 4.23
CA PRO A 169 -6.54 9.22 4.96
C PRO A 169 -6.92 9.22 6.44
N ASP A 170 -7.97 8.50 6.83
CA ASP A 170 -8.46 8.40 8.20
C ASP A 170 -8.75 6.94 8.57
N ALA A 171 -8.78 6.67 9.88
CA ALA A 171 -8.92 5.31 10.38
C ALA A 171 -10.34 4.73 10.16
N GLU A 172 -11.36 5.58 10.20
CA GLU A 172 -12.76 5.18 10.10
C GLU A 172 -13.10 4.70 8.69
N SER A 173 -12.62 5.41 7.67
CA SER A 173 -12.75 5.02 6.27
C SER A 173 -12.18 3.62 6.01
N VAL A 174 -11.07 3.27 6.66
CA VAL A 174 -10.37 2.00 6.43
C VAL A 174 -10.95 0.85 7.26
N LEU A 175 -11.31 1.11 8.52
CA LEU A 175 -11.85 0.10 9.44
C LEU A 175 -13.35 -0.15 9.26
N GLY A 176 -14.08 0.83 8.71
CA GLY A 176 -15.53 0.86 8.71
C GLY A 176 -16.12 0.92 10.14
N GLU A 177 -17.42 0.67 10.26
CA GLU A 177 -18.14 0.80 11.53
C GLU A 177 -17.90 -0.36 12.53
N ARG A 178 -17.32 -1.47 12.07
CA ARG A 178 -17.22 -2.72 12.84
C ARG A 178 -16.00 -2.80 13.74
N CYS A 179 -14.90 -2.14 13.35
CA CYS A 179 -13.62 -2.24 14.03
C CYS A 179 -13.23 -0.90 14.63
N LYS A 180 -12.75 -0.90 15.87
CA LYS A 180 -12.33 0.33 16.57
C LYS A 180 -10.90 0.22 17.03
N VAL A 181 -10.14 1.31 16.89
CA VAL A 181 -8.78 1.41 17.44
C VAL A 181 -8.86 1.37 18.97
N GLN A 182 -8.02 0.54 19.59
CA GLN A 182 -7.89 0.43 21.03
C GLN A 182 -6.70 1.29 21.49
N GLY A 183 -6.95 2.17 22.46
CA GLY A 183 -5.95 3.09 23.04
C GLY A 183 -5.13 2.47 24.16
#